data_AF-A0A150TP89-F1
#
_entry.id   AF-A0A150TP89-F1
#
_cell.length_a   1.000
_cell.length_b   1.000
_cell.length_c   1.000
_cell.angle_alpha   90.00
_cell.angle_beta   90.00
_cell.angle_gamma   90.00
#
_symmetry.space_group_name_H-M   'P 1'
#
loop_
_entity.id
_entity.type
_entity.pdbx_description
1 polymer ?
#
loop_
_entity_poly.entity_id
_entity_poly.type
_entity_poly.pdbx_seq_one_letter_code
_entity_poly.pdbx_strand_id
1 'polypeptide(L)' 'MGASAGASCPICRKSAGPRPENPVFPFCSPQCKLVDLGRWLDGGYRVPGPPVSSTNDDEALESRGWTDGLGGNLQEEDE' A
#
# COMPACT_ATOMS: atom_id res chain seq x y z
N MET A 1 -12.66 14.75 -25.37
CA MET A 1 -12.29 15.39 -24.08
C MET A 1 -12.95 14.61 -22.95
N GLY A 2 -12.19 13.85 -22.17
CA GLY A 2 -12.75 13.16 -21.00
C GLY A 2 -12.86 14.12 -19.84
N ALA A 3 -14.08 14.46 -19.41
CA ALA A 3 -14.29 15.22 -18.19
C ALA A 3 -13.80 14.38 -17.02
N SER A 4 -12.79 14.85 -16.30
CA SER A 4 -12.42 14.31 -15.00
C SER A 4 -13.58 14.56 -14.04
N ALA A 5 -14.49 13.60 -13.92
CA ALA A 5 -15.50 13.59 -12.88
C ALA A 5 -14.77 13.81 -11.54
N GLY A 6 -15.10 14.90 -10.84
CA GLY A 6 -14.43 15.27 -9.60
C GLY A 6 -14.40 14.09 -8.63
N ALA A 7 -13.24 13.84 -8.01
CA ALA A 7 -13.09 12.70 -7.12
C ALA A 7 -14.10 12.77 -5.97
N SER A 8 -14.67 11.62 -5.60
CA SER A 8 -15.53 11.53 -4.43
C SER A 8 -14.66 11.49 -3.17
N CYS A 9 -15.02 12.28 -2.15
CA CYS A 9 -14.32 12.28 -0.88
C CYS A 9 -14.36 10.87 -0.25
N PRO A 10 -13.22 10.26 0.12
CA PRO A 10 -13.18 8.90 0.65
C PRO A 10 -13.84 8.78 2.03
N ILE A 11 -14.04 9.89 2.74
CA ILE A 11 -14.56 9.92 4.11
C ILE A 11 -16.08 10.07 4.15
N CYS A 12 -16.66 10.96 3.34
CA CYS A 12 -18.09 11.26 3.37
C CYS A 12 -18.80 11.16 2.01
N ARG A 13 -18.09 10.76 0.95
CA ARG A 13 -18.59 10.58 -0.43
C ARG A 13 -19.10 11.83 -1.15
N LYS A 14 -19.09 13.01 -0.52
CA LYS A 14 -19.36 14.28 -1.20
C LYS A 14 -18.29 14.56 -2.28
N SER A 15 -18.64 15.34 -3.30
CA SER A 15 -17.68 15.82 -4.30
C SER A 15 -16.52 16.55 -3.63
N ALA A 16 -15.27 16.19 -3.97
CA ALA A 16 -14.09 16.92 -3.55
C ALA A 16 -13.84 18.18 -4.39
N GLY A 17 -14.63 18.42 -5.43
CA GLY A 17 -14.31 19.45 -6.42
C GLY A 17 -13.05 19.13 -7.23
N PRO A 18 -12.62 20.04 -8.11
CA PRO A 18 -11.41 19.84 -8.90
C PRO A 18 -10.14 20.15 -8.11
N ARG A 19 -9.05 19.44 -8.44
CA ARG A 19 -7.78 19.48 -7.71
C ARG A 19 -7.12 20.87 -7.66
N PRO A 20 -7.09 21.68 -8.74
CA PRO A 20 -6.44 22.99 -8.71
C PRO A 20 -7.08 23.98 -7.73
N GLU A 21 -8.39 23.85 -7.49
CA GLU A 21 -9.18 24.76 -6.64
C GLU A 21 -9.36 24.23 -5.21
N ASN A 22 -9.08 22.94 -4.97
CA ASN A 22 -9.21 22.33 -3.66
C ASN A 22 -7.84 22.00 -3.02
N PRO A 23 -7.36 22.78 -2.04
CA PRO A 23 -6.08 22.55 -1.37
C PRO A 23 -6.06 21.29 -0.49
N VAL A 24 -7.23 20.73 -0.16
CA VAL A 24 -7.37 19.51 0.63
C VAL A 24 -7.82 18.31 -0.21
N PHE A 25 -7.73 18.39 -1.54
CA PHE A 25 -7.98 17.25 -2.42
C PHE A 25 -7.12 16.03 -1.99
N PRO A 26 -7.69 14.80 -1.89
CA PRO A 26 -8.98 14.34 -2.41
C PRO A 26 -10.17 14.45 -1.42
N PHE A 27 -10.04 15.23 -0.34
CA PHE A 27 -11.10 15.42 0.65
C PHE A 27 -11.98 16.63 0.32
N CYS A 28 -13.25 16.62 0.72
CA CYS A 28 -14.14 17.76 0.49
C CYS A 28 -13.98 18.89 1.53
N SER A 29 -13.22 18.67 2.61
CA SER A 29 -13.04 19.64 3.70
C SER A 29 -11.82 19.31 4.58
N PRO A 30 -11.26 20.31 5.30
CA PRO A 30 -10.22 20.08 6.30
C PRO A 30 -10.63 19.09 7.39
N GLN A 31 -11.90 19.08 7.79
CA GLN A 31 -12.43 18.12 8.77
C GLN A 31 -12.32 16.68 8.26
N CYS A 32 -12.68 16.41 7.00
CA CYS A 32 -12.54 15.07 6.42
C CYS A 32 -11.07 14.63 6.35
N LYS A 33 -10.14 15.55 6.02
CA LYS A 33 -8.70 15.26 6.05
C LYS A 33 -8.22 14.83 7.44
N LEU A 34 -8.68 15.52 8.49
CA LEU A 34 -8.31 15.19 9.87
C LEU A 34 -8.93 13.87 10.34
N VAL A 35 -10.16 13.56 9.95
CA VAL A 35 -10.80 12.26 10.24
C VAL A 35 -10.03 11.12 9.59
N ASP A 36 -9.59 11.30 8.34
CA ASP A 36 -8.76 10.29 7.66
C ASP A 36 -7.47 10.07 8.44
N LEU A 37 -6.76 11.15 8.81
CA LEU A 37 -5.55 11.08 9.63
C LEU A 37 -5.80 10.34 10.96
N GLY A 38 -6.93 10.59 11.63
CA GLY A 38 -7.32 9.84 12.83
C GLY A 38 -7.40 8.34 12.57
N ARG A 39 -8.08 7.92 11.49
CA ARG A 39 -8.16 6.50 11.09
C ARG A 39 -6.80 5.88 10.79
N TRP A 40 -5.86 6.65 10.24
CA TRP A 40 -4.49 6.20 10.04
C TRP A 40 -3.78 5.93 11.37
N LEU A 41 -3.85 6.90 12.29
CA LEU A 41 -3.20 6.81 13.59
C LEU A 41 -3.80 5.70 14.47
N ASP A 42 -5.12 5.53 14.40
CA ASP A 42 -5.84 4.44 15.08
C ASP A 42 -5.57 3.07 14.46
N GLY A 43 -4.89 3.03 13.31
CA GLY A 43 -4.60 1.79 12.61
C GLY A 43 -5.82 1.16 11.95
N GLY A 44 -6.84 1.94 11.62
CA GLY A 44 -8.02 1.49 10.89
C GLY A 44 -7.73 1.10 9.43
N TYR A 45 -6.59 1.53 8.89
CA TYR A 45 -6.08 1.08 7.59
C TYR A 45 -5.12 -0.10 7.78
N ARG A 46 -5.56 -1.29 7.37
CA ARG A 46 -4.81 -2.55 7.42
C ARG A 46 -5.10 -3.35 6.16
N VAL A 47 -4.09 -4.01 5.64
CA VAL A 47 -4.25 -5.01 4.57
C VAL A 47 -4.30 -6.38 5.24
N PRO A 48 -5.38 -7.16 5.05
CA PRO A 48 -5.43 -8.51 5.59
C PRO A 48 -4.34 -9.36 4.93
N GLY A 49 -3.56 -10.04 5.75
CA GLY A 49 -2.53 -11.00 5.32
C GLY A 49 -2.88 -12.43 5.73
N PRO A 50 -2.19 -13.44 5.18
CA PRO A 50 -2.24 -14.79 5.72
C PRO A 50 -1.82 -14.78 7.20
N PRO A 51 -2.30 -15.74 8.02
CA PRO A 51 -1.90 -15.83 9.40
C PRO A 51 -0.37 -15.97 9.48
N VAL A 52 0.25 -15.24 10.40
CA VAL A 52 1.66 -15.44 10.72
C VAL A 52 1.81 -16.84 11.33
N SER A 53 2.54 -17.73 10.67
CA SER A 53 2.90 -19.03 11.21
C SER A 53 4.03 -18.85 12.23
N SER A 54 3.89 -19.40 13.43
CA SER A 54 4.87 -19.31 14.52
C SER A 54 6.18 -20.09 14.27
N THR A 55 6.41 -20.60 13.06
CA THR A 55 7.64 -21.27 12.68
C THR A 55 8.71 -20.22 12.43
N ASN A 56 9.72 -20.21 13.31
CA ASN A 56 10.90 -19.35 13.35
C ASN A 56 11.21 -18.68 11.99
N ASP A 57 11.12 -17.36 11.95
CA ASP A 57 11.19 -16.53 10.73
C ASP A 57 12.48 -16.72 9.91
N ASP A 58 13.51 -17.34 10.49
CA ASP A 58 14.78 -17.69 9.86
C ASP A 58 14.60 -18.70 8.70
N GLU A 59 13.77 -19.74 8.86
CA GLU A 59 13.60 -20.81 7.85
C GLU A 59 12.78 -20.34 6.62
N ALA A 60 11.88 -19.37 6.83
CA ALA A 60 11.04 -18.81 5.78
C ALA A 60 11.82 -17.84 4.87
N LEU A 61 12.87 -17.21 5.39
CA LEU A 61 13.78 -16.36 4.61
C LEU A 61 14.72 -17.22 3.74
N GLU A 62 15.21 -18.35 4.26
CA GLU A 62 16.05 -19.29 3.50
C GLU A 62 15.27 -19.98 2.36
N SER A 63 14.00 -20.31 2.59
CA SER A 63 13.13 -20.90 1.54
C SER A 63 12.73 -19.92 0.44
N ARG A 64 12.76 -18.61 0.73
CA ARG A 64 12.52 -17.55 -0.25
C ARG A 64 13.85 -17.10 -0.83
N GLY A 65 14.50 -18.00 -1.58
CA GLY A 65 15.82 -17.81 -2.19
C GLY A 65 16.10 -16.37 -2.61
N TRP A 66 16.82 -15.65 -1.74
CA TRP A 66 17.41 -14.36 -2.04
C TRP A 66 18.74 -14.67 -2.71
N THR A 67 18.75 -14.79 -4.03
CA THR A 67 20.01 -14.69 -4.77
C THR A 67 20.37 -13.22 -4.84
N ASP A 68 21.23 -12.77 -3.92
CA ASP A 68 22.02 -11.58 -4.18
C ASP A 68 22.88 -11.96 -5.39
N GLY A 69 22.62 -11.34 -6.54
CA GLY A 69 23.14 -11.77 -7.84
C GLY A 69 24.67 -11.66 -7.98
N LEU A 70 25.42 -12.45 -7.21
CA LEU A 70 26.87 -12.61 -7.15
C LEU A 70 27.21 -14.02 -6.63
N GLY A 71 27.00 -15.05 -7.45
CA GLY A 71 27.46 -16.42 -7.21
C GLY A 71 26.73 -17.36 -8.15
N GLY A 72 27.21 -17.60 -9.36
CA GLY A 72 28.37 -18.44 -9.62
C GLY A 72 27.84 -19.69 -10.33
N ASN A 73 28.00 -19.75 -11.65
CA ASN A 73 27.66 -20.90 -12.47
C ASN A 73 28.52 -22.10 -12.05
N LEU A 74 28.01 -22.96 -11.17
CA LEU A 74 28.47 -24.35 -11.07
C LEU A 74 27.57 -25.15 -11.99
N GLN A 75 27.99 -25.21 -13.25
CA GLN A 75 27.52 -26.23 -14.16
C GLN A 75 28.08 -27.55 -13.63
N GLU A 76 27.21 -28.35 -13.05
CA GLU A 76 27.44 -29.76 -12.81
C GLU A 76 27.73 -30.40 -14.17
N GLU A 77 29.00 -30.71 -14.41
CA GLU A 77 29.46 -31.42 -15.61
C GLU A 77 29.17 -32.91 -15.40
N ASP A 78 27.98 -33.35 -15.81
CA ASP A 78 27.68 -34.75 -16.09
C ASP A 78 28.26 -35.13 -17.47
N GLU A 79 29.51 -35.62 -17.52
CA GLU A 79 29.99 -36.82 -18.25
C GLU A 79 31.50 -37.06 -18.08
#